data_AF-A0A2M6YP20-F1
#
_entry.id   AF-A0A2M6YP20-F1
#
_cell.length_a   1.000
_cell.length_b   1.000
_cell.length_c   1.000
_cell.angle_alpha   90.00
_cell.angle_beta   90.00
_cell.angle_gamma   90.00
#
_symmetry.space_group_name_H-M   'P 1'
#
loop_
_entity.id
_entity.type
_entity.pdbx_description
1 polymer ?
#
loop_
_entity_poly.entity_id
_entity_poly.type
_entity_poly.pdbx_seq_one_letter_code
_entity_poly.pdbx_strand_id
1 'polypeptide(L)'
;FDVRHGAEPNPAPTSGETLDQDQIEAARGEIRKAFGPGDAGVRSSLPTLVKALIAALDLGRDKWPTALIRQLADTLIELAGARAFSAQHEARWLNLLGYCLRPGFGDPVDEWRLREIWKLYPQGVQFHRQDQCRLEWWIFWRRVAGGLKAGQQWHIAQQLAPSLAAGASALKSKSARKAGKRLGAHEELEVWMALANFERLPTDTKVQLGRMLLEKLAKKSAQPREWWALGRLGGRIPLYGPLDRVLPGDEAAAWIDQILGWNLPVSDAQAYALAQLGRFTGDRQRDLAEADRERLRSWLEAGGRHRRYVKILTDPATIDSAGERDRLFGESLPLGLSLTPGNQGDAA
;
A
#
# COMPACT_ATOMS: atom_id res chain seq x y z
N PHE A 1 39.84 5.96 15.62
CA PHE A 1 39.88 7.42 15.68
C PHE A 1 38.45 7.91 15.81
N ASP A 2 38.18 8.52 16.95
CA ASP A 2 36.88 8.95 17.44
C ASP A 2 36.33 10.09 16.56
N VAL A 3 35.14 9.89 15.99
CA VAL A 3 34.37 10.95 15.32
C VAL A 3 32.92 10.83 15.76
N ARG A 4 32.59 11.65 16.76
CA ARG A 4 31.22 11.98 17.16
C ARG A 4 30.55 12.69 15.99
N HIS A 5 29.58 12.05 15.34
CA HIS A 5 28.64 12.75 14.47
C HIS A 5 27.32 12.93 15.21
N GLY A 6 26.98 14.21 15.41
CA GLY A 6 25.79 14.65 16.11
C GLY A 6 24.54 14.09 15.46
N ALA A 7 23.67 13.52 16.31
CA ALA A 7 22.29 13.32 15.97
C ALA A 7 21.72 14.70 15.58
N GLU A 8 21.23 14.83 14.35
CA GLU A 8 20.36 15.94 14.03
C GLU A 8 19.19 15.93 15.03
N PRO A 9 18.79 17.10 15.56
CA PRO A 9 17.67 17.15 16.49
C PRO A 9 16.45 16.57 15.79
N ASN A 10 15.94 15.47 16.34
CA ASN A 10 14.64 14.91 16.00
C ASN A 10 13.65 16.09 15.88
N PRO A 11 12.89 16.24 14.77
CA PRO A 11 11.91 17.31 14.67
C PRO A 11 11.06 17.28 15.94
N ALA A 12 10.98 18.44 16.61
CA ALA A 12 10.23 18.60 17.85
C ALA A 12 8.87 17.91 17.70
N PRO A 13 8.41 17.14 18.71
CA PRO A 13 7.10 16.51 18.64
C PRO A 13 6.11 17.63 18.31
N THR A 14 5.47 17.50 17.15
CA THR A 14 4.36 18.38 16.79
C THR A 14 3.41 18.22 17.96
N SER A 15 3.21 19.30 18.71
CA SER A 15 2.42 19.31 19.94
C SER A 15 1.03 18.79 19.59
N GLY A 16 0.84 17.49 19.78
CA GLY A 16 -0.42 16.83 19.56
C GLY A 16 -1.40 17.42 20.56
N GLU A 17 -2.61 17.73 20.12
CA GLU A 17 -3.72 17.92 21.03
C GLU A 17 -3.77 16.68 21.93
N THR A 18 -3.44 16.86 23.22
CA THR A 18 -3.55 15.79 24.20
C THR A 18 -5.04 15.49 24.35
N LEU A 19 -5.49 14.43 23.70
CA LEU A 19 -6.87 13.96 23.81
C LEU A 19 -7.14 13.51 25.24
N ASP A 20 -8.30 13.90 25.77
CA ASP A 20 -8.73 13.45 27.09
C ASP A 20 -9.06 11.95 27.05
N GLN A 21 -8.75 11.23 28.13
CA GLN A 21 -9.06 9.82 28.27
C GLN A 21 -10.58 9.58 28.13
N ASP A 22 -11.41 10.50 28.59
CA ASP A 22 -12.87 10.41 28.46
C ASP A 22 -13.32 10.47 26.99
N GLN A 23 -12.68 11.28 26.15
CA GLN A 23 -12.95 11.33 24.71
C GLN A 23 -12.53 10.02 24.02
N ILE A 24 -11.39 9.47 24.42
CA ILE A 24 -10.88 8.20 23.89
C ILE A 24 -11.84 7.06 24.26
N GLU A 25 -12.30 6.99 25.52
CA GLU A 25 -13.27 5.98 25.94
C GLU A 25 -14.63 6.16 25.28
N ALA A 26 -15.09 7.40 25.07
CA ALA A 26 -16.31 7.66 24.31
C ALA A 26 -16.19 7.14 22.87
N ALA A 27 -15.07 7.38 22.19
CA ALA A 27 -14.81 6.88 20.85
C ALA A 27 -14.77 5.34 20.81
N ARG A 28 -14.11 4.69 21.79
CA ARG A 28 -14.11 3.23 21.93
C ARG A 28 -15.52 2.70 22.23
N GLY A 29 -16.32 3.44 22.99
CA GLY A 29 -17.73 3.15 23.25
C GLY A 29 -18.57 3.11 21.98
N GLU A 30 -18.38 4.07 21.07
CA GLU A 30 -19.06 4.07 19.76
C GLU A 30 -18.66 2.87 18.90
N ILE A 31 -17.39 2.43 18.94
CA ILE A 31 -16.96 1.18 18.28
C ILE A 31 -17.66 -0.03 18.88
N ARG A 32 -17.66 -0.18 20.21
CA ARG A 32 -18.32 -1.29 20.91
C ARG A 32 -19.82 -1.32 20.62
N LYS A 33 -20.46 -0.16 20.54
CA LYS A 33 -21.88 -0.04 20.19
C LYS A 33 -22.16 -0.47 18.75
N ALA A 34 -21.29 -0.10 17.81
CA ALA A 34 -21.47 -0.42 16.38
C ALA A 34 -21.14 -1.87 16.02
N PHE A 35 -20.25 -2.52 16.78
CA PHE A 35 -19.82 -3.91 16.55
C PHE A 35 -20.25 -4.88 17.65
N GLY A 36 -21.05 -4.43 18.61
CA GLY A 36 -21.60 -5.26 19.67
C GLY A 36 -22.69 -6.20 19.15
N PRO A 37 -23.00 -7.28 19.89
CA PRO A 37 -24.15 -8.13 19.58
C PRO A 37 -25.45 -7.32 19.74
N GLY A 38 -26.23 -7.16 18.67
CA GLY A 38 -27.50 -6.43 18.75
C GLY A 38 -28.32 -6.42 17.46
N ASP A 39 -29.55 -5.93 17.58
CA ASP A 39 -30.59 -5.95 16.55
C ASP A 39 -30.34 -4.95 15.39
N ALA A 40 -31.35 -4.70 14.57
CA ALA A 40 -31.31 -3.76 13.45
C ALA A 40 -30.77 -2.34 13.80
N GLY A 41 -30.93 -1.90 15.05
CA GLY A 41 -30.42 -0.60 15.53
C GLY A 41 -28.89 -0.51 15.63
N VAL A 42 -28.18 -1.63 15.79
CA VAL A 42 -26.70 -1.66 15.70
C VAL A 42 -26.26 -1.54 14.24
N ARG A 43 -26.98 -2.18 13.31
CA ARG A 43 -26.70 -2.08 11.88
C ARG A 43 -26.86 -0.66 11.33
N SER A 44 -27.75 0.15 11.89
CA SER A 44 -27.98 1.52 11.45
C SER A 44 -26.88 2.52 11.87
N SER A 45 -26.02 2.17 12.84
CA SER A 45 -24.91 3.04 13.27
C SER A 45 -23.62 2.81 12.48
N LEU A 46 -23.42 1.64 11.86
CA LEU A 46 -22.21 1.32 11.06
C LEU A 46 -21.89 2.34 9.94
N PRO A 47 -22.88 2.88 9.18
CA PRO A 47 -22.58 3.87 8.14
C PRO A 47 -22.12 5.21 8.72
N THR A 48 -22.58 5.57 9.91
CA THR A 48 -22.30 6.85 10.58
C THR A 48 -21.18 6.75 11.63
N LEU A 49 -20.62 5.56 11.87
CA LEU A 49 -19.59 5.33 12.89
C LEU A 49 -18.42 6.32 12.81
N VAL A 50 -17.85 6.54 11.62
CA VAL A 50 -16.73 7.49 11.47
C VAL A 50 -17.14 8.91 11.86
N LYS A 51 -18.37 9.33 11.55
CA LYS A 51 -18.91 10.63 11.96
C LYS A 51 -19.09 10.70 13.48
N ALA A 52 -19.55 9.62 14.11
CA ALA A 52 -19.66 9.54 15.56
C ALA A 52 -18.28 9.61 16.24
N LEU A 53 -17.26 8.95 15.68
CA LEU A 53 -15.88 9.02 16.18
C LEU A 53 -15.31 10.45 16.06
N ILE A 54 -15.50 11.11 14.91
CA ILE A 54 -15.08 12.51 14.73
C ILE A 54 -15.75 13.42 15.77
N ALA A 55 -17.05 13.23 16.03
CA ALA A 55 -17.78 14.01 17.01
C ALA A 55 -17.31 13.74 18.45
N ALA A 56 -17.06 12.48 18.81
CA ALA A 56 -16.58 12.11 20.15
C ALA A 56 -15.17 12.64 20.45
N LEU A 57 -14.32 12.71 19.42
CA LEU A 57 -12.93 13.15 19.54
C LEU A 57 -12.76 14.66 19.33
N ASP A 58 -13.80 15.35 18.85
CA ASP A 58 -13.74 16.72 18.33
C ASP A 58 -12.58 16.95 17.36
N LEU A 59 -12.27 15.92 16.56
CA LEU A 59 -11.06 15.88 15.75
C LEU A 59 -11.33 15.27 14.37
N GLY A 60 -10.93 16.00 13.33
CA GLY A 60 -10.95 15.53 11.95
C GLY A 60 -10.18 14.21 11.81
N ARG A 61 -10.72 13.29 11.01
CA ARG A 61 -10.18 11.92 10.89
C ARG A 61 -8.70 11.89 10.50
N ASP A 62 -8.29 12.80 9.62
CA ASP A 62 -6.91 12.98 9.15
C ASP A 62 -5.94 13.47 10.25
N LYS A 63 -6.47 14.02 11.35
CA LYS A 63 -5.70 14.53 12.49
C LYS A 63 -5.56 13.53 13.63
N TRP A 64 -6.11 12.33 13.52
CA TRP A 64 -6.03 11.34 14.60
C TRP A 64 -4.57 10.90 14.86
N PRO A 65 -4.03 11.10 16.07
CA PRO A 65 -2.66 10.71 16.38
C PRO A 65 -2.50 9.19 16.46
N THR A 66 -1.27 8.72 16.26
CA THR A 66 -0.95 7.28 16.26
C THR A 66 -1.41 6.58 17.54
N ALA A 67 -1.16 7.18 18.71
CA ALA A 67 -1.56 6.62 20.00
C ALA A 67 -3.08 6.38 20.09
N LEU A 68 -3.90 7.31 19.57
CA LEU A 68 -5.35 7.15 19.51
C LEU A 68 -5.74 6.00 18.59
N ILE A 69 -5.28 6.02 17.33
CA ILE A 69 -5.73 5.01 16.35
C ILE A 69 -5.30 3.60 16.75
N ARG A 70 -4.22 3.43 17.50
CA ARG A 70 -3.82 2.14 18.07
C ARG A 70 -4.76 1.65 19.17
N GLN A 71 -5.24 2.52 20.06
CA GLN A 71 -6.27 2.16 21.05
C GLN A 71 -7.62 1.79 20.39
N LEU A 72 -7.99 2.48 19.31
CA LEU A 72 -9.16 2.12 18.51
C LEU A 72 -8.94 0.77 17.81
N ALA A 73 -7.73 0.50 17.31
CA ALA A 73 -7.37 -0.79 16.72
C ALA A 73 -7.50 -1.94 17.73
N ASP A 74 -7.02 -1.75 18.97
CA ASP A 74 -7.10 -2.76 20.02
C ASP A 74 -8.57 -3.12 20.32
N THR A 75 -9.43 -2.12 20.42
CA THR A 75 -10.88 -2.31 20.59
C THR A 75 -11.50 -3.07 19.41
N LEU A 76 -11.06 -2.81 18.18
CA LEU A 76 -11.54 -3.53 16.99
C LEU A 76 -11.05 -4.98 16.96
N ILE A 77 -9.81 -5.25 17.38
CA ILE A 77 -9.24 -6.61 17.46
C ILE A 77 -10.05 -7.45 18.45
N GLU A 78 -10.40 -6.91 19.62
CA GLU A 78 -11.28 -7.57 20.60
C GLU A 78 -12.64 -7.96 19.98
N LEU A 79 -13.12 -7.14 19.04
CA LEU A 79 -14.41 -7.30 18.37
C LEU A 79 -14.31 -8.02 17.01
N ALA A 80 -13.23 -8.77 16.74
CA ALA A 80 -13.03 -9.46 15.46
C ALA A 80 -14.19 -10.41 15.11
N GLY A 81 -14.89 -10.98 16.11
CA GLY A 81 -16.07 -11.83 15.91
C GLY A 81 -17.24 -11.11 15.23
N ALA A 82 -17.34 -9.78 15.36
CA ALA A 82 -18.41 -8.99 14.76
C ALA A 82 -18.40 -9.04 13.22
N ARG A 83 -17.25 -9.38 12.62
CA ARG A 83 -17.14 -9.62 11.18
C ARG A 83 -18.13 -10.66 10.68
N ALA A 84 -18.56 -11.61 11.52
CA ALA A 84 -19.51 -12.66 11.13
C ALA A 84 -20.98 -12.21 11.18
N PHE A 85 -21.29 -11.03 11.75
CA PHE A 85 -22.69 -10.60 11.95
C PHE A 85 -23.40 -10.20 10.65
N SER A 86 -22.72 -9.46 9.78
CA SER A 86 -23.22 -9.16 8.44
C SER A 86 -22.08 -8.67 7.53
N ALA A 87 -22.33 -8.68 6.22
CA ALA A 87 -21.40 -8.12 5.24
C ALA A 87 -21.01 -6.66 5.52
N GLN A 88 -21.96 -5.87 6.03
CA GLN A 88 -21.72 -4.47 6.40
C GLN A 88 -20.77 -4.37 7.59
N HIS A 89 -20.90 -5.26 8.59
CA HIS A 89 -19.95 -5.31 9.71
C HIS A 89 -18.56 -5.69 9.20
N GLU A 90 -18.43 -6.75 8.39
CA GLU A 90 -17.13 -7.17 7.88
C GLU A 90 -16.44 -6.05 7.08
N ALA A 91 -17.15 -5.43 6.14
CA ALA A 91 -16.60 -4.35 5.33
C ALA A 91 -16.18 -3.15 6.18
N ARG A 92 -17.03 -2.70 7.12
CA ARG A 92 -16.73 -1.55 7.98
C ARG A 92 -15.59 -1.85 8.94
N TRP A 93 -15.54 -3.07 9.49
CA TRP A 93 -14.50 -3.51 10.41
C TRP A 93 -13.13 -3.55 9.72
N LEU A 94 -13.04 -4.19 8.54
CA LEU A 94 -11.80 -4.25 7.74
C LEU A 94 -11.31 -2.85 7.37
N ASN A 95 -12.23 -1.98 6.95
CA ASN A 95 -11.90 -0.60 6.57
C ASN A 95 -11.33 0.19 7.75
N LEU A 96 -12.01 0.18 8.90
CA LEU A 96 -11.62 0.97 10.06
C LEU A 96 -10.37 0.40 10.73
N LEU A 97 -10.26 -0.92 10.90
CA LEU A 97 -9.07 -1.52 11.48
C LEU A 97 -7.84 -1.29 10.58
N GLY A 98 -7.97 -1.48 9.26
CA GLY A 98 -6.89 -1.20 8.33
C GLY A 98 -6.44 0.26 8.38
N TYR A 99 -7.39 1.19 8.50
CA TYR A 99 -7.09 2.60 8.72
C TYR A 99 -6.30 2.77 10.03
N CYS A 100 -6.79 2.20 11.13
CA CYS A 100 -6.19 2.36 12.45
C CYS A 100 -4.82 1.69 12.62
N LEU A 101 -4.50 0.66 11.81
CA LEU A 101 -3.24 -0.06 11.88
C LEU A 101 -2.18 0.41 10.87
N ARG A 102 -2.51 1.25 9.89
CA ARG A 102 -1.55 1.66 8.86
C ARG A 102 -0.30 2.34 9.48
N PRO A 103 0.92 2.16 8.91
CA PRO A 103 1.27 1.25 7.81
C PRO A 103 1.48 -0.23 8.22
N GLY A 104 1.14 -0.58 9.47
CA GLY A 104 1.38 -1.89 10.09
C GLY A 104 2.57 -1.91 11.06
N PHE A 105 3.22 -0.77 11.30
CA PHE A 105 4.34 -0.62 12.22
C PHE A 105 4.44 0.83 12.71
N GLY A 106 5.33 1.06 13.67
CA GLY A 106 5.66 2.39 14.22
C GLY A 106 5.28 2.57 15.68
N ASP A 107 4.36 1.75 16.21
CA ASP A 107 4.05 1.67 17.64
C ASP A 107 4.70 0.43 18.29
N PRO A 108 5.18 0.51 19.55
CA PRO A 108 5.84 -0.61 20.22
C PRO A 108 5.04 -1.91 20.30
N VAL A 109 3.70 -1.84 20.24
CA VAL A 109 2.81 -3.00 20.35
C VAL A 109 2.35 -3.51 18.97
N ASP A 110 2.79 -2.88 17.88
CA ASP A 110 2.35 -3.26 16.53
C ASP A 110 2.71 -4.70 16.17
N GLU A 111 3.85 -5.24 16.60
CA GLU A 111 4.17 -6.65 16.33
C GLU A 111 3.11 -7.61 16.90
N TRP A 112 2.59 -7.31 18.09
CA TRP A 112 1.49 -8.10 18.66
C TRP A 112 0.21 -7.93 17.83
N ARG A 113 -0.18 -6.70 17.47
CA ARG A 113 -1.39 -6.44 16.66
C ARG A 113 -1.32 -7.15 15.31
N LEU A 114 -0.14 -7.14 14.67
CA LEU A 114 0.10 -7.79 13.38
C LEU A 114 0.01 -9.32 13.50
N ARG A 115 0.47 -9.90 14.61
CA ARG A 115 0.24 -11.33 14.91
C ARG A 115 -1.24 -11.66 15.09
N GLU A 116 -2.00 -10.81 15.78
CA GLU A 116 -3.44 -11.01 15.97
C GLU A 116 -4.21 -10.96 14.64
N ILE A 117 -3.98 -9.91 13.82
CA ILE A 117 -4.68 -9.80 12.54
C ILE A 117 -4.23 -10.85 11.51
N TRP A 118 -3.00 -11.38 11.62
CA TRP A 118 -2.54 -12.44 10.72
C TRP A 118 -3.38 -13.73 10.88
N LYS A 119 -3.94 -13.99 12.06
CA LYS A 119 -4.87 -15.11 12.30
C LYS A 119 -6.13 -15.03 11.43
N LEU A 120 -6.46 -13.85 10.91
CA LEU A 120 -7.61 -13.63 10.02
C LEU A 120 -7.33 -14.14 8.60
N TYR A 121 -6.07 -14.11 8.14
CA TYR A 121 -5.72 -14.47 6.77
C TYR A 121 -6.22 -15.87 6.36
N PRO A 122 -5.99 -16.95 7.13
CA PRO A 122 -6.53 -18.28 6.80
C PRO A 122 -8.06 -18.37 6.89
N GLN A 123 -8.73 -17.48 7.63
CA GLN A 123 -10.20 -17.43 7.71
C GLN A 123 -10.80 -16.79 6.45
N GLY A 124 -10.07 -15.89 5.80
CA GLY A 124 -10.51 -15.17 4.61
C GLY A 124 -11.68 -14.22 4.87
N VAL A 125 -12.39 -13.91 3.78
CA VAL A 125 -13.59 -13.05 3.78
C VAL A 125 -14.82 -13.89 4.15
N GLN A 126 -15.51 -13.53 5.23
CA GLN A 126 -16.70 -14.22 5.73
C GLN A 126 -17.83 -14.14 4.70
N PHE A 127 -18.08 -12.93 4.18
CA PHE A 127 -19.10 -12.65 3.18
C PHE A 127 -18.51 -12.56 1.77
N HIS A 128 -17.76 -13.58 1.34
CA HIS A 128 -17.04 -13.61 0.04
C HIS A 128 -17.91 -13.34 -1.20
N ARG A 129 -19.24 -13.52 -1.13
CA ARG A 129 -20.17 -13.18 -2.24
C ARG A 129 -20.38 -11.67 -2.40
N GLN A 130 -20.02 -10.88 -1.39
CA GLN A 130 -20.19 -9.43 -1.36
C GLN A 130 -18.91 -8.76 -1.84
N ASP A 131 -19.02 -8.01 -2.94
CA ASP A 131 -17.88 -7.38 -3.60
C ASP A 131 -17.16 -6.41 -2.65
N GLN A 132 -17.92 -5.61 -1.89
CA GLN A 132 -17.35 -4.68 -0.92
C GLN A 132 -16.46 -5.38 0.11
N CYS A 133 -16.86 -6.56 0.62
CA CYS A 133 -16.05 -7.28 1.60
C CYS A 133 -14.73 -7.77 0.99
N ARG A 134 -14.74 -8.19 -0.29
CA ARG A 134 -13.52 -8.57 -1.01
C ARG A 134 -12.62 -7.38 -1.30
N LEU A 135 -13.20 -6.21 -1.62
CA LEU A 135 -12.42 -4.98 -1.80
C LEU A 135 -11.76 -4.52 -0.49
N GLU A 136 -12.53 -4.44 0.60
CA GLU A 136 -12.01 -4.02 1.91
C GLU A 136 -10.96 -4.98 2.46
N TRP A 137 -11.03 -6.27 2.11
CA TRP A 137 -9.99 -7.24 2.43
C TRP A 137 -8.63 -6.84 1.85
N TRP A 138 -8.59 -6.50 0.56
CA TRP A 138 -7.34 -6.11 -0.09
C TRP A 138 -6.87 -4.71 0.32
N ILE A 139 -7.80 -3.77 0.56
CA ILE A 139 -7.48 -2.45 1.11
C ILE A 139 -6.86 -2.60 2.51
N PHE A 140 -7.41 -3.49 3.34
CA PHE A 140 -6.88 -3.80 4.66
C PHE A 140 -5.43 -4.31 4.60
N TRP A 141 -5.17 -5.37 3.81
CA TRP A 141 -3.81 -5.92 3.69
C TRP A 141 -2.82 -4.95 3.04
N ARG A 142 -3.29 -4.11 2.11
CA ARG A 142 -2.48 -3.03 1.55
C ARG A 142 -2.04 -2.04 2.63
N ARG A 143 -2.97 -1.61 3.48
CA ARG A 143 -2.71 -0.60 4.54
C ARG A 143 -1.74 -1.10 5.60
N VAL A 144 -1.72 -2.40 5.89
CA VAL A 144 -0.83 -3.00 6.91
C VAL A 144 0.39 -3.69 6.33
N ALA A 145 0.64 -3.56 5.02
CA ALA A 145 1.71 -4.26 4.30
C ALA A 145 3.08 -4.10 4.96
N GLY A 146 3.38 -2.91 5.50
CA GLY A 146 4.63 -2.59 6.17
C GLY A 146 4.95 -3.48 7.38
N GLY A 147 3.90 -3.88 8.10
CA GLY A 147 3.99 -4.75 9.28
C GLY A 147 4.08 -6.25 8.96
N LEU A 148 3.83 -6.64 7.71
CA LEU A 148 3.90 -8.05 7.30
C LEU A 148 5.36 -8.51 7.15
N LYS A 149 5.65 -9.70 7.67
CA LYS A 149 6.94 -10.37 7.46
C LYS A 149 7.11 -10.77 5.99
N ALA A 150 8.35 -10.91 5.53
CA ALA A 150 8.65 -11.27 4.14
C ALA A 150 7.93 -12.56 3.70
N GLY A 151 7.94 -13.59 4.56
CA GLY A 151 7.23 -14.85 4.30
C GLY A 151 5.71 -14.68 4.19
N GLN A 152 5.10 -13.75 4.93
CA GLN A 152 3.66 -13.47 4.85
C GLN A 152 3.30 -12.79 3.53
N GLN A 153 4.07 -11.75 3.15
CA GLN A 153 3.89 -11.08 1.85
C GLN A 153 4.03 -12.07 0.68
N TRP A 154 5.05 -12.91 0.73
CA TRP A 154 5.30 -13.93 -0.29
C TRP A 154 4.19 -14.98 -0.35
N HIS A 155 3.70 -15.44 0.81
CA HIS A 155 2.58 -16.38 0.89
C HIS A 155 1.31 -15.83 0.21
N ILE A 156 0.98 -14.56 0.46
CA ILE A 156 -0.16 -13.90 -0.18
C ILE A 156 0.03 -13.85 -1.71
N ALA A 157 1.23 -13.44 -2.17
CA ALA A 157 1.53 -13.34 -3.60
C ALA A 157 1.41 -14.70 -4.31
N GLN A 158 1.90 -15.77 -3.70
CA GLN A 158 1.80 -17.13 -4.24
C GLN A 158 0.35 -17.59 -4.40
N GLN A 159 -0.51 -17.33 -3.41
CA GLN A 159 -1.92 -17.70 -3.48
C GLN A 159 -2.69 -16.94 -4.58
N LEU A 160 -2.27 -15.71 -4.88
CA LEU A 160 -2.88 -14.86 -5.90
C LEU A 160 -2.39 -15.14 -7.32
N ALA A 161 -1.18 -15.69 -7.47
CA ALA A 161 -0.55 -15.91 -8.77
C ALA A 161 -1.44 -16.69 -9.76
N PRO A 162 -2.14 -17.79 -9.38
CA PRO A 162 -3.03 -18.49 -10.31
C PRO A 162 -4.21 -17.65 -10.79
N SER A 163 -4.82 -16.84 -9.91
CA SER A 163 -5.98 -16.01 -10.23
C SER A 163 -5.60 -14.84 -11.14
N LEU A 164 -4.42 -14.24 -10.92
CA LEU A 164 -3.87 -13.20 -11.79
C LEU A 164 -3.45 -13.77 -13.16
N ALA A 165 -2.84 -14.96 -13.18
CA ALA A 165 -2.47 -15.65 -14.40
C ALA A 165 -3.71 -16.04 -15.23
N ALA A 166 -4.82 -16.43 -14.58
CA ALA A 166 -6.09 -16.68 -15.25
C ALA A 166 -6.67 -15.42 -15.90
N GLY A 167 -6.56 -14.26 -15.23
CA GLY A 167 -6.92 -12.97 -15.80
C GLY A 167 -6.08 -12.59 -17.03
N ALA A 168 -4.78 -12.89 -17.01
CA ALA A 168 -3.87 -12.65 -18.13
C ALA A 168 -4.06 -13.66 -19.30
N SER A 169 -4.25 -14.94 -18.98
CA SER A 169 -4.21 -16.10 -19.91
C SER A 169 -5.58 -16.53 -20.47
N ALA A 170 -6.70 -16.05 -19.93
CA ALA A 170 -8.06 -16.36 -20.43
C ALA A 170 -8.32 -15.98 -21.91
N LEU A 171 -7.33 -15.40 -22.60
CA LEU A 171 -7.35 -15.09 -24.02
C LEU A 171 -6.69 -16.17 -24.91
N LYS A 172 -6.10 -17.26 -24.36
CA LYS A 172 -5.33 -18.23 -25.17
C LYS A 172 -5.86 -19.68 -25.22
N SER A 173 -6.77 -20.14 -24.35
CA SER A 173 -7.33 -21.51 -24.46
C SER A 173 -8.55 -21.80 -23.58
N LYS A 174 -9.53 -22.57 -24.09
CA LYS A 174 -10.67 -23.15 -23.34
C LYS A 174 -10.24 -24.15 -22.25
N SER A 175 -8.99 -24.64 -22.28
CA SER A 175 -8.41 -25.56 -21.29
C SER A 175 -7.90 -24.85 -20.02
N ALA A 176 -7.73 -23.52 -20.05
CA ALA A 176 -7.27 -22.72 -18.91
C ALA A 176 -8.28 -22.57 -17.76
N ARG A 177 -9.47 -23.20 -17.86
CA ARG A 177 -10.53 -23.21 -16.83
C ARG A 177 -10.14 -23.90 -15.51
N LYS A 178 -8.95 -24.50 -15.43
CA LYS A 178 -8.38 -25.06 -14.19
C LYS A 178 -7.54 -24.05 -13.40
N ALA A 179 -7.25 -22.87 -13.95
CA ALA A 179 -6.45 -21.84 -13.30
C ALA A 179 -7.34 -20.91 -12.45
N GLY A 180 -7.41 -21.16 -11.15
CA GLY A 180 -7.94 -20.22 -10.14
C GLY A 180 -9.38 -19.72 -10.33
N LYS A 181 -9.91 -19.02 -9.32
CA LYS A 181 -11.15 -18.27 -9.46
C LYS A 181 -10.83 -16.90 -10.06
N ARG A 182 -11.48 -16.55 -11.18
CA ARG A 182 -11.30 -15.23 -11.80
C ARG A 182 -11.74 -14.11 -10.83
N LEU A 183 -10.89 -13.11 -10.67
CA LEU A 183 -11.18 -11.90 -9.90
C LEU A 183 -12.10 -10.97 -10.71
N GLY A 184 -13.00 -10.26 -10.02
CA GLY A 184 -13.71 -9.14 -10.63
C GLY A 184 -12.75 -7.98 -10.92
N ALA A 185 -13.05 -7.12 -11.88
CA ALA A 185 -12.12 -6.05 -12.31
C ALA A 185 -11.71 -5.10 -11.16
N HIS A 186 -12.65 -4.69 -10.31
CA HIS A 186 -12.35 -3.84 -9.15
C HIS A 186 -11.55 -4.58 -8.08
N GLU A 187 -11.82 -5.88 -7.87
CA GLU A 187 -11.08 -6.70 -6.91
C GLU A 187 -9.65 -6.95 -7.38
N GLU A 188 -9.47 -7.26 -8.67
CA GLU A 188 -8.15 -7.40 -9.28
C GLU A 188 -7.32 -6.13 -9.13
N LEU A 189 -7.94 -4.95 -9.28
CA LEU A 189 -7.27 -3.68 -9.06
C LEU A 189 -6.77 -3.52 -7.62
N GLU A 190 -7.60 -3.82 -6.61
CA GLU A 190 -7.16 -3.75 -5.21
C GLU A 190 -6.09 -4.80 -4.88
N VAL A 191 -6.14 -5.98 -5.52
CA VAL A 191 -5.07 -6.98 -5.45
C VAL A 191 -3.75 -6.41 -5.97
N TRP A 192 -3.74 -5.77 -7.14
CA TRP A 192 -2.54 -5.13 -7.68
C TRP A 192 -2.02 -4.03 -6.75
N MET A 193 -2.92 -3.22 -6.19
CA MET A 193 -2.57 -2.18 -5.23
C MET A 193 -1.96 -2.75 -3.95
N ALA A 194 -2.45 -3.90 -3.46
CA ALA A 194 -1.89 -4.59 -2.29
C ALA A 194 -0.50 -5.16 -2.59
N LEU A 195 -0.36 -5.91 -3.69
CA LEU A 195 0.91 -6.52 -4.10
C LEU A 195 2.00 -5.47 -4.37
N ALA A 196 1.63 -4.33 -4.95
CA ALA A 196 2.54 -3.22 -5.17
C ALA A 196 3.05 -2.58 -3.86
N ASN A 197 2.35 -2.75 -2.75
CA ASN A 197 2.81 -2.33 -1.43
C ASN A 197 3.63 -3.39 -0.72
N PHE A 198 3.81 -4.61 -1.26
CA PHE A 198 4.58 -5.68 -0.61
C PHE A 198 6.07 -5.57 -0.97
N GLU A 199 6.77 -4.67 -0.29
CA GLU A 199 8.15 -4.33 -0.63
C GLU A 199 9.18 -5.39 -0.23
N ARG A 200 8.83 -6.32 0.66
CA ARG A 200 9.71 -7.43 1.10
C ARG A 200 9.59 -8.67 0.21
N LEU A 201 8.80 -8.62 -0.87
CA LEU A 201 8.73 -9.72 -1.83
C LEU A 201 10.11 -10.02 -2.44
N PRO A 202 10.43 -11.30 -2.68
CA PRO A 202 11.60 -11.66 -3.47
C PRO A 202 11.59 -10.98 -4.82
N THR A 203 12.77 -10.56 -5.29
CA THR A 203 12.96 -9.84 -6.55
C THR A 203 12.35 -10.59 -7.72
N ASP A 204 12.58 -11.90 -7.85
CA ASP A 204 11.99 -12.73 -8.91
C ASP A 204 10.46 -12.72 -8.91
N THR A 205 9.84 -12.69 -7.72
CA THR A 205 8.38 -12.58 -7.59
C THR A 205 7.90 -11.21 -8.07
N LYS A 206 8.61 -10.13 -7.73
CA LYS A 206 8.29 -8.78 -8.24
C LYS A 206 8.44 -8.72 -9.77
N VAL A 207 9.47 -9.35 -10.32
CA VAL A 207 9.69 -9.44 -11.77
C VAL A 207 8.50 -10.13 -12.44
N GLN A 208 8.09 -11.29 -11.93
CA GLN A 208 6.93 -12.02 -12.45
C GLN A 208 5.66 -11.18 -12.40
N LEU A 209 5.36 -10.55 -11.26
CA LEU A 209 4.18 -9.70 -11.07
C LEU A 209 4.18 -8.50 -12.01
N GLY A 210 5.33 -7.84 -12.18
CA GLY A 210 5.45 -6.70 -13.08
C GLY A 210 5.26 -7.08 -14.55
N ARG A 211 5.81 -8.20 -15.00
CA ARG A 211 5.59 -8.71 -16.37
C ARG A 211 4.11 -9.02 -16.63
N MET A 212 3.43 -9.65 -15.67
CA MET A 212 1.97 -9.86 -15.76
C MET A 212 1.19 -8.54 -15.83
N LEU A 213 1.62 -7.54 -15.07
CA LEU A 213 1.00 -6.21 -15.10
C LEU A 213 1.29 -5.47 -16.42
N LEU A 214 2.49 -5.61 -16.99
CA LEU A 214 2.84 -5.04 -18.31
C LEU A 214 1.95 -5.63 -19.43
N GLU A 215 1.73 -6.94 -19.44
CA GLU A 215 0.79 -7.57 -20.39
C GLU A 215 -0.63 -6.99 -20.29
N LYS A 216 -1.05 -6.63 -19.07
CA LYS A 216 -2.34 -5.99 -18.81
C LYS A 216 -2.36 -4.54 -19.30
N LEU A 217 -1.31 -3.76 -18.99
CA LEU A 217 -1.17 -2.34 -19.32
C LEU A 217 -1.03 -2.07 -20.81
N ALA A 218 -0.51 -3.02 -21.59
CA ALA A 218 -0.43 -2.93 -23.05
C ALA A 218 -1.81 -2.77 -23.73
N LYS A 219 -2.91 -2.99 -23.00
CA LYS A 219 -4.28 -2.83 -23.49
C LYS A 219 -4.70 -1.35 -23.38
N LYS A 220 -5.44 -0.84 -24.37
CA LYS A 220 -5.92 0.56 -24.46
C LYS A 220 -6.89 1.03 -23.33
N SER A 221 -7.07 0.24 -22.27
CA SER A 221 -8.00 0.50 -21.16
C SER A 221 -7.33 0.44 -19.79
N ALA A 222 -6.02 0.66 -19.72
CA ALA A 222 -5.26 0.67 -18.47
C ALA A 222 -5.75 1.80 -17.53
N GLN A 223 -6.00 1.46 -16.27
CA GLN A 223 -6.43 2.41 -15.26
C GLN A 223 -5.23 3.14 -14.63
N PRO A 224 -5.36 4.42 -14.22
CA PRO A 224 -4.28 5.15 -13.55
C PRO A 224 -3.66 4.42 -12.34
N ARG A 225 -4.48 3.67 -11.59
CA ARG A 225 -4.04 2.91 -10.42
C ARG A 225 -3.21 1.66 -10.79
N GLU A 226 -3.39 1.11 -11.98
CA GLU A 226 -2.56 -0.01 -12.48
C GLU A 226 -1.15 0.49 -12.84
N TRP A 227 -1.05 1.68 -13.43
CA TRP A 227 0.24 2.36 -13.64
C TRP A 227 0.94 2.67 -12.31
N TRP A 228 0.19 3.16 -11.32
CA TRP A 228 0.72 3.37 -9.98
C TRP A 228 1.28 2.07 -9.37
N ALA A 229 0.57 0.95 -9.51
CA ALA A 229 1.01 -0.35 -9.02
C ALA A 229 2.33 -0.78 -9.69
N LEU A 230 2.47 -0.58 -11.00
CA LEU A 230 3.73 -0.85 -11.71
C LEU A 230 4.87 0.02 -11.21
N GLY A 231 4.63 1.34 -11.07
CA GLY A 231 5.61 2.29 -10.57
C GLY A 231 6.09 1.97 -9.15
N ARG A 232 5.23 1.35 -8.33
CA ARG A 232 5.58 0.91 -6.97
C ARG A 232 6.32 -0.43 -6.95
N LEU A 233 5.89 -1.41 -7.75
CA LEU A 233 6.58 -2.70 -7.88
C LEU A 233 8.02 -2.54 -8.37
N GLY A 234 8.23 -1.65 -9.34
CA GLY A 234 9.54 -1.33 -9.87
C GLY A 234 10.10 0.00 -9.38
N GLY A 235 9.61 0.54 -8.26
CA GLY A 235 10.15 1.78 -7.71
C GLY A 235 11.59 1.58 -7.24
N ARG A 236 12.46 2.56 -7.48
CA ARG A 236 13.87 2.48 -7.04
C ARG A 236 14.06 2.75 -5.54
N ILE A 237 13.04 3.32 -4.90
CA ILE A 237 13.05 3.71 -3.49
C ILE A 237 11.93 2.98 -2.76
N PRO A 238 12.27 1.99 -1.92
CA PRO A 238 11.31 1.38 -1.02
C PRO A 238 10.94 2.37 0.10
N LEU A 239 9.71 2.28 0.58
CA LEU A 239 9.22 3.00 1.75
C LEU A 239 9.64 2.34 3.06
N TYR A 240 9.65 1.00 3.09
CA TYR A 240 9.95 0.23 4.30
C TYR A 240 10.69 -1.09 4.01
N GLY A 241 10.67 -1.54 2.75
CA GLY A 241 11.38 -2.76 2.33
C GLY A 241 12.90 -2.54 2.26
N PRO A 242 13.68 -3.62 2.36
CA PRO A 242 15.13 -3.51 2.24
C PRO A 242 15.55 -3.28 0.79
N LEU A 243 16.69 -2.60 0.60
CA LEU A 243 17.18 -2.17 -0.71
C LEU A 243 17.52 -3.34 -1.65
N ASP A 244 17.86 -4.51 -1.09
CA ASP A 244 18.13 -5.76 -1.83
C ASP A 244 16.88 -6.34 -2.53
N ARG A 245 15.69 -5.79 -2.24
CA ARG A 245 14.42 -6.16 -2.90
C ARG A 245 14.03 -5.21 -4.02
N VAL A 246 14.82 -4.18 -4.30
CA VAL A 246 14.63 -3.35 -5.49
C VAL A 246 15.03 -4.17 -6.72
N LEU A 247 14.27 -4.02 -7.80
CA LEU A 247 14.56 -4.73 -9.04
C LEU A 247 15.95 -4.31 -9.60
N PRO A 248 16.69 -5.21 -10.24
CA PRO A 248 17.86 -4.86 -11.04
C PRO A 248 17.56 -3.74 -12.06
N GLY A 249 18.55 -2.89 -12.33
CA GLY A 249 18.42 -1.76 -13.25
C GLY A 249 18.11 -2.18 -14.69
N ASP A 250 18.64 -3.32 -15.14
CA ASP A 250 18.42 -3.89 -16.47
C ASP A 250 16.98 -4.39 -16.68
N GLU A 251 16.38 -5.05 -15.68
CA GLU A 251 14.96 -5.44 -15.74
C GLU A 251 14.05 -4.20 -15.76
N ALA A 252 14.40 -3.17 -14.99
CA ALA A 252 13.67 -1.89 -14.99
C ALA A 252 13.74 -1.19 -16.35
N ALA A 253 14.94 -1.17 -16.95
CA ALA A 253 15.15 -0.66 -18.30
C ALA A 253 14.30 -1.43 -19.30
N ALA A 254 14.32 -2.77 -19.27
CA ALA A 254 13.50 -3.59 -20.16
C ALA A 254 11.99 -3.26 -20.08
N TRP A 255 11.47 -2.98 -18.88
CA TRP A 255 10.07 -2.56 -18.70
C TRP A 255 9.80 -1.19 -19.32
N ILE A 256 10.73 -0.24 -19.15
CA ILE A 256 10.66 1.08 -19.76
C ILE A 256 10.66 0.94 -21.28
N ASP A 257 11.60 0.19 -21.88
CA ASP A 257 11.68 -0.06 -23.32
C ASP A 257 10.36 -0.60 -23.89
N GLN A 258 9.79 -1.59 -23.20
CA GLN A 258 8.52 -2.18 -23.59
C GLN A 258 7.39 -1.14 -23.60
N ILE A 259 7.29 -0.30 -22.56
CA ILE A 259 6.25 0.73 -22.46
C ILE A 259 6.43 1.82 -23.53
N LEU A 260 7.68 2.27 -23.74
CA LEU A 260 7.99 3.29 -24.75
C LEU A 260 7.67 2.77 -26.17
N GLY A 261 7.86 1.48 -26.43
CA GLY A 261 7.54 0.84 -27.69
C GLY A 261 6.05 0.72 -28.01
N TRP A 262 5.15 0.88 -27.03
CA TRP A 262 3.70 0.76 -27.28
C TRP A 262 3.10 1.96 -28.01
N ASN A 263 3.82 3.08 -28.13
CA ASN A 263 3.35 4.31 -28.77
C ASN A 263 1.94 4.75 -28.30
N LEU A 264 1.66 4.59 -27.00
CA LEU A 264 0.41 5.01 -26.39
C LEU A 264 0.39 6.52 -26.13
N PRO A 265 -0.78 7.17 -26.10
CA PRO A 265 -0.90 8.53 -25.61
C PRO A 265 -0.36 8.63 -24.18
N VAL A 266 0.56 9.57 -23.96
CA VAL A 266 1.19 9.77 -22.65
C VAL A 266 0.16 10.28 -21.65
N SER A 267 -0.23 9.41 -20.73
CA SER A 267 -1.03 9.80 -19.57
C SER A 267 -0.10 10.20 -18.42
N ASP A 268 -0.61 11.02 -17.51
CA ASP A 268 0.14 11.40 -16.32
C ASP A 268 0.51 10.21 -15.43
N ALA A 269 -0.38 9.21 -15.32
CA ALA A 269 -0.13 8.00 -14.56
C ALA A 269 0.98 7.15 -15.17
N GLN A 270 1.04 7.05 -16.50
CA GLN A 270 2.13 6.40 -17.22
C GLN A 270 3.45 7.14 -17.00
N ALA A 271 3.45 8.46 -17.14
CA ALA A 271 4.63 9.29 -16.89
C ALA A 271 5.15 9.15 -15.45
N TYR A 272 4.25 9.12 -14.47
CA TYR A 272 4.58 8.86 -13.07
C TYR A 272 5.22 7.48 -12.88
N ALA A 273 4.63 6.42 -13.44
CA ALA A 273 5.15 5.06 -13.31
C ALA A 273 6.57 4.93 -13.89
N LEU A 274 6.78 5.46 -15.10
CA LEU A 274 8.09 5.50 -15.74
C LEU A 274 9.11 6.29 -14.92
N ALA A 275 8.71 7.44 -14.34
CA ALA A 275 9.57 8.22 -13.47
C ALA A 275 9.99 7.48 -12.20
N GLN A 276 9.12 6.66 -11.60
CA GLN A 276 9.49 5.82 -10.45
C GLN A 276 10.40 4.64 -10.85
N LEU A 277 10.19 4.07 -12.03
CA LEU A 277 11.05 3.03 -12.59
C LEU A 277 12.46 3.54 -12.86
N GLY A 278 12.58 4.74 -13.44
CA GLY A 278 13.86 5.35 -13.82
C GLY A 278 14.49 6.29 -12.80
N ARG A 279 13.91 6.44 -11.61
CA ARG A 279 14.36 7.39 -10.59
C ARG A 279 15.86 7.21 -10.31
N PHE A 280 16.58 8.32 -10.28
CA PHE A 280 17.99 8.31 -9.91
C PHE A 280 18.14 8.35 -8.39
N THR A 281 18.90 7.40 -7.84
CA THR A 281 19.10 7.24 -6.39
C THR A 281 20.54 7.51 -5.96
N GLY A 282 21.49 7.53 -6.89
CA GLY A 282 22.93 7.61 -6.60
C GLY A 282 23.57 6.26 -6.27
N ASP A 283 22.79 5.17 -6.30
CA ASP A 283 23.22 3.80 -6.04
C ASP A 283 23.35 3.02 -7.34
N ARG A 284 24.58 2.68 -7.71
CA ARG A 284 24.92 2.01 -8.96
C ARG A 284 24.21 0.67 -9.16
N GLN A 285 23.82 -0.05 -8.09
CA GLN A 285 23.17 -1.34 -8.23
C GLN A 285 21.68 -1.22 -8.57
N ARG A 286 21.04 -0.12 -8.15
CA ARG A 286 19.59 0.11 -8.34
C ARG A 286 19.29 1.05 -9.50
N ASP A 287 20.22 1.96 -9.79
CA ASP A 287 20.10 2.94 -10.86
C ASP A 287 20.21 2.29 -12.23
N LEU A 288 19.45 2.83 -13.17
CA LEU A 288 19.54 2.49 -14.59
C LEU A 288 20.87 2.99 -15.16
N ALA A 289 21.29 2.50 -16.33
CA ALA A 289 22.39 3.13 -17.04
C ALA A 289 22.05 4.58 -17.40
N GLU A 290 23.06 5.45 -17.47
CA GLU A 290 22.86 6.87 -17.78
C GLU A 290 22.15 7.09 -19.11
N ALA A 291 22.49 6.30 -20.13
CA ALA A 291 21.86 6.36 -21.45
C ALA A 291 20.34 6.06 -21.38
N ASP A 292 19.92 5.08 -20.56
CA ASP A 292 18.51 4.73 -20.39
C ASP A 292 17.75 5.84 -19.67
N ARG A 293 18.36 6.45 -18.65
CA ARG A 293 17.78 7.60 -17.93
C ARG A 293 17.62 8.81 -18.84
N GLU A 294 18.63 9.12 -19.66
CA GLU A 294 18.58 10.27 -20.58
C GLU A 294 17.55 10.07 -21.69
N ARG A 295 17.41 8.84 -22.20
CA ARG A 295 16.35 8.50 -23.15
C ARG A 295 14.95 8.67 -22.53
N LEU A 296 14.75 8.19 -21.30
CA LEU A 296 13.48 8.37 -20.59
C LEU A 296 13.19 9.85 -20.30
N ARG A 297 14.21 10.61 -19.90
CA ARG A 297 14.11 12.06 -19.69
C ARG A 297 13.66 12.77 -20.97
N SER A 298 14.34 12.50 -22.08
CA SER A 298 14.00 13.07 -23.39
C SER A 298 12.54 12.77 -23.77
N TRP A 299 12.09 11.54 -23.50
CA TRP A 299 10.70 11.15 -23.74
C TRP A 299 9.69 11.91 -22.85
N LEU A 300 10.01 12.15 -21.57
CA LEU A 300 9.13 12.93 -20.66
C LEU A 300 9.09 14.43 -21.00
N GLU A 301 10.20 14.96 -21.52
CA GLU A 301 10.29 16.35 -21.98
C GLU A 301 9.50 16.55 -23.29
N ALA A 302 9.52 15.54 -24.17
CA ALA A 302 8.70 15.49 -25.38
C ALA A 302 7.20 15.49 -25.02
N GLY A 303 6.51 16.59 -25.30
CA GLY A 303 5.09 16.77 -24.98
C GLY A 303 4.80 17.77 -23.87
N GLY A 304 5.82 18.31 -23.18
CA GLY A 304 5.74 19.50 -22.33
C GLY A 304 4.88 19.42 -21.06
N ARG A 305 4.09 18.37 -20.87
CA ARG A 305 3.08 18.23 -19.79
C ARG A 305 3.57 17.45 -18.57
N HIS A 306 4.72 16.78 -18.65
CA HIS A 306 5.23 15.89 -17.59
C HIS A 306 6.62 16.26 -17.06
N ARG A 307 7.08 17.50 -17.33
CA ARG A 307 8.37 18.04 -16.87
C ARG A 307 8.59 17.95 -15.36
N ARG A 308 7.51 17.93 -14.57
CA ARG A 308 7.56 17.75 -13.11
C ARG A 308 8.26 16.47 -12.66
N TYR A 309 8.31 15.44 -13.52
CA TYR A 309 8.96 14.18 -13.21
C TYR A 309 10.41 14.10 -13.68
N VAL A 310 10.88 15.04 -14.51
CA VAL A 310 12.24 15.04 -15.06
C VAL A 310 13.28 15.14 -13.95
N LYS A 311 13.04 16.00 -12.95
CA LYS A 311 13.98 16.21 -11.84
C LYS A 311 14.30 14.91 -11.08
N ILE A 312 13.32 14.01 -10.97
CA ILE A 312 13.46 12.72 -10.27
C ILE A 312 14.44 11.77 -11.01
N LEU A 313 14.68 11.97 -12.30
CA LEU A 313 15.60 11.16 -13.10
C LEU A 313 17.06 11.64 -13.05
N THR A 314 17.30 12.84 -12.50
CA THR A 314 18.62 13.51 -12.55
C THR A 314 19.15 13.90 -11.18
N ASP A 315 18.27 14.08 -10.20
CA ASP A 315 18.63 14.62 -8.88
C ASP A 315 18.21 13.65 -7.75
N PRO A 316 19.19 13.00 -7.07
CA PRO A 316 18.90 12.10 -5.96
C PRO A 316 18.41 12.85 -4.71
N ALA A 317 18.47 14.19 -4.64
CA ALA A 317 17.90 14.96 -3.54
C ALA A 317 16.36 15.07 -3.61
N THR A 318 15.73 14.57 -4.68
CA THR A 318 14.26 14.58 -4.82
C THR A 318 13.53 13.66 -3.82
N ILE A 319 14.25 12.77 -3.16
CA ILE A 319 13.74 11.69 -2.30
C ILE A 319 12.94 12.21 -1.10
N ASP A 320 13.29 13.39 -0.57
CA ASP A 320 12.79 13.84 0.74
C ASP A 320 11.55 14.75 0.69
N SER A 321 10.96 15.01 -0.47
CA SER A 321 9.80 15.90 -0.54
C SER A 321 8.54 15.26 0.07
N ALA A 322 7.90 15.96 1.03
CA ALA A 322 6.73 15.44 1.77
C ALA A 322 5.57 15.00 0.84
N GLY A 323 5.32 15.75 -0.24
CA GLY A 323 4.28 15.41 -1.22
C GLY A 323 4.58 14.17 -2.07
N GLU A 324 5.83 13.69 -2.14
CA GLU A 324 6.16 12.44 -2.82
C GLU A 324 5.86 11.22 -1.93
N ARG A 325 6.08 11.32 -0.62
CA ARG A 325 5.83 10.22 0.32
C ARG A 325 4.35 9.83 0.36
N ASP A 326 3.44 10.80 0.44
CA ASP A 326 1.99 10.54 0.41
C ASP A 326 1.54 9.88 -0.91
N ARG A 327 2.13 10.29 -2.04
CA ARG A 327 1.83 9.69 -3.35
C ARG A 327 2.34 8.25 -3.45
N LEU A 328 3.46 7.93 -2.81
CA LEU A 328 4.02 6.57 -2.80
C LEU A 328 3.25 5.62 -1.88
N PHE A 329 2.66 6.10 -0.77
CA PHE A 329 1.78 5.29 0.07
C PHE A 329 0.38 5.09 -0.51
N GLY A 330 -0.09 6.05 -1.32
CA GLY A 330 -1.46 6.05 -1.84
C GLY A 330 -2.52 6.45 -0.78
N GLU A 331 -2.09 6.76 0.45
CA GLU A 331 -2.84 7.34 1.56
C GLU A 331 -1.84 8.03 2.51
N SER A 332 -2.27 9.03 3.28
CA SER A 332 -1.39 9.73 4.22
C SER A 332 -0.99 8.85 5.42
N LEU A 333 0.24 9.02 5.89
CA LEU A 333 0.71 8.42 7.14
C LEU A 333 -0.02 9.02 8.36
N PRO A 334 -0.24 8.23 9.43
CA PRO A 334 -0.76 8.74 10.69
C PRO A 334 0.14 9.83 11.30
N LEU A 335 -0.48 10.80 11.97
CA LEU A 335 0.27 11.83 12.69
C LEU A 335 1.15 11.19 13.79
N GLY A 336 2.41 11.62 13.84
CA GLY A 336 3.42 11.09 14.75
C GLY A 336 4.27 9.96 14.18
N LEU A 337 3.99 9.44 12.97
CA LEU A 337 4.87 8.50 12.27
C LEU A 337 5.69 9.22 11.21
N SER A 338 6.98 8.93 11.20
CA SER A 338 7.90 9.26 10.10
C SER A 338 8.59 7.99 9.64
N LEU A 339 8.83 7.89 8.33
CA LEU A 339 9.75 6.90 7.80
C LEU A 339 11.15 7.49 7.82
N THR A 340 12.10 6.72 8.32
CA THR A 340 13.50 6.89 7.97
C THR A 340 13.77 6.03 6.73
N PRO A 341 14.34 6.57 5.64
CA PRO A 341 14.81 5.76 4.53
C PRO A 341 15.69 4.63 5.07
N GLY A 342 15.47 3.40 4.60
CA GLY A 342 16.04 2.18 5.17
C GLY A 342 17.54 2.30 5.48
N ASN A 343 17.86 2.57 6.73
CA ASN A 343 19.21 2.47 7.26
C ASN A 343 19.41 1.01 7.70
N GLN A 344 20.59 0.46 7.44
CA GLN A 344 20.91 -0.93 7.73
C GLN A 344 20.86 -1.19 9.25
N GLY A 345 20.04 -2.14 9.68
CA GLY A 345 19.87 -2.60 11.07
C GLY A 345 18.37 -2.64 11.41
N ASP A 346 17.70 -3.77 11.65
CA ASP A 346 18.15 -5.07 12.12
C ASP A 346 17.54 -6.20 11.27
N ALA A 347 18.42 -7.07 10.77
CA ALA A 347 18.06 -8.44 10.43
C ALA A 347 18.51 -9.32 11.59
N ALA A 348 17.55 -9.68 12.45
CA ALA A 348 17.61 -10.83 13.33
C ALA A 348 16.25 -11.53 13.31
#